data_AF-A0A382J224-F1
#
_entry.id   AF-A0A382J224-F1
#
_cell.length_a   1.000
_cell.length_b   1.000
_cell.length_c   1.000
_cell.angle_alpha   90.00
_cell.angle_beta   90.00
_cell.angle_gamma   90.00
#
_symmetry.space_group_name_H-M   'P 1'
#
loop_
_entity.id
_entity.type
_entity.pdbx_description
1 polymer ?
#
loop_
_entity_poly.entity_id
_entity_poly.type
_entity_poly.pdbx_seq_one_letter_code
_entity_poly.pdbx_strand_id
1 'polypeptide(L)'
;MTAGLGLLSDTFETAITWDQWPEFDGEVRERVGRALRETLGEDAQLSCRFTHVYADGPAPYYSFSGPVEIGNELESWQVIKDAAVDAVIDAGGTVTHHHAVGRMHRDGWERQRPELFGEVLRAAKHSLDPHGVLNPGVLFDS
;
A
#
# COMPACT_ATOMS: atom_id res chain seq x y z
N MET A 1 9.97 5.45 6.94
CA MET A 1 11.16 6.34 7.11
C MET A 1 11.57 6.25 8.57
N THR A 2 12.81 5.90 8.86
CA THR A 2 13.29 5.46 10.20
C THR A 2 12.90 6.42 11.32
N ALA A 3 12.44 5.87 12.45
CA ALA A 3 12.09 6.67 13.63
C ALA A 3 13.33 7.13 14.44
N GLY A 4 14.54 7.00 13.88
CA GLY A 4 15.79 7.01 14.63
C GLY A 4 16.02 5.70 15.39
N LEU A 5 17.21 5.53 15.98
CA LEU A 5 17.56 4.41 16.87
C LEU A 5 17.50 2.99 16.25
N GLY A 6 17.56 2.86 14.92
CA GLY A 6 17.50 1.55 14.25
C GLY A 6 16.09 0.94 14.24
N LEU A 7 15.03 1.76 14.30
CA LEU A 7 13.64 1.32 14.16
C LEU A 7 13.08 1.71 12.80
N LEU A 8 12.60 0.71 12.05
CA LEU A 8 11.76 0.93 10.88
C LEU A 8 10.31 0.97 11.33
N SER A 9 9.55 1.94 10.86
CA SER A 9 8.10 1.97 11.02
C SER A 9 7.45 2.65 9.82
N ASP A 10 6.31 2.11 9.41
CA ASP A 10 5.43 2.72 8.42
C ASP A 10 4.01 2.13 8.54
N THR A 11 3.15 2.54 7.62
CA THR A 11 1.74 2.23 7.59
C THR A 11 1.31 1.83 6.17
N PHE A 12 0.19 1.12 6.10
CA PHE A 12 -0.54 0.89 4.85
C PHE A 12 -2.02 0.80 5.16
N GLU A 13 -2.84 1.02 4.15
CA GLU A 13 -4.27 1.25 4.31
C GLU A 13 -5.01 0.85 3.06
N THR A 14 -6.28 0.52 3.23
CA THR A 14 -7.12 -0.09 2.20
C THR A 14 -8.60 0.06 2.60
N ALA A 15 -9.50 -0.38 1.72
CA ALA A 15 -10.91 -0.57 1.99
C ALA A 15 -11.34 -1.95 1.51
N ILE A 16 -12.29 -2.56 2.23
CA ILE A 16 -12.88 -3.87 1.93
C ILE A 16 -14.34 -3.86 2.38
N THR A 17 -15.18 -4.78 1.90
CA THR A 17 -16.57 -4.90 2.34
C THR A 17 -16.71 -5.74 3.62
N TRP A 18 -17.81 -5.56 4.36
CA TRP A 18 -18.04 -6.27 5.62
C TRP A 18 -18.08 -7.78 5.50
N ASP A 19 -18.62 -8.30 4.40
CA ASP A 19 -18.74 -9.74 4.14
C ASP A 19 -17.39 -10.42 3.88
N GLN A 20 -16.37 -9.66 3.46
CA GLN A 20 -15.02 -10.17 3.21
C GLN A 20 -14.04 -9.86 4.34
N TRP A 21 -14.36 -8.92 5.24
CA TRP A 21 -13.44 -8.41 6.26
C TRP A 21 -12.77 -9.48 7.14
N PRO A 22 -13.49 -10.46 7.73
CA PRO A 22 -12.86 -11.41 8.65
C PRO A 22 -11.75 -12.24 7.99
N GLU A 23 -12.01 -12.76 6.79
CA GLU A 23 -11.05 -13.52 6.00
C GLU A 23 -9.91 -12.63 5.49
N PHE A 24 -10.27 -11.43 5.02
CA PHE A 24 -9.31 -10.43 4.55
C PHE A 24 -8.26 -10.06 5.62
N ASP A 25 -8.69 -9.71 6.84
CA ASP A 25 -7.76 -9.33 7.91
C ASP A 25 -6.85 -10.49 8.32
N GLY A 26 -7.39 -11.72 8.32
CA GLY A 26 -6.63 -12.93 8.58
C GLY A 26 -5.49 -13.12 7.58
N GLU A 27 -5.79 -13.05 6.28
CA GLU A 27 -4.79 -13.21 5.22
C GLU A 27 -3.74 -12.10 5.24
N VAL A 28 -4.16 -10.83 5.38
CA VAL A 28 -3.24 -9.69 5.43
C VAL A 28 -2.29 -9.81 6.62
N ARG A 29 -2.80 -10.14 7.82
CA ARG A 29 -1.95 -10.31 9.00
C ARG A 29 -0.99 -11.49 8.89
N GLU A 30 -1.41 -12.59 8.27
CA GLU A 30 -0.54 -13.74 8.06
C GLU A 30 0.62 -13.38 7.12
N ARG A 31 0.30 -12.87 5.93
CA ARG A 31 1.28 -12.57 4.87
C ARG A 31 2.21 -11.44 5.27
N VAL A 32 1.67 -10.32 5.74
CA VAL A 32 2.49 -9.17 6.16
C VAL A 32 3.24 -9.48 7.45
N GLY A 33 2.63 -10.19 8.40
CA GLY A 33 3.31 -10.64 9.61
C GLY A 33 4.48 -11.58 9.32
N ARG A 34 4.36 -12.46 8.33
CA ARG A 34 5.48 -13.31 7.86
C ARG A 34 6.61 -12.46 7.28
N ALA A 35 6.30 -11.57 6.34
CA ALA A 35 7.29 -10.67 5.74
C ALA A 35 8.00 -9.81 6.80
N LEU A 36 7.26 -9.31 7.78
CA LEU A 36 7.82 -8.55 8.91
C LEU A 36 8.80 -9.39 9.74
N ARG A 37 8.44 -10.61 10.13
CA ARG A 37 9.33 -11.49 10.92
C ARG A 37 10.59 -11.88 10.14
N GLU A 38 10.44 -12.19 8.86
CA GLU A 38 11.56 -12.56 8.00
C GLU A 38 12.51 -11.38 7.72
N THR A 39 11.99 -10.15 7.69
CA THR A 39 12.76 -8.95 7.34
C THR A 39 13.33 -8.23 8.56
N LEU A 40 12.55 -8.11 9.64
CA LEU A 40 12.87 -7.31 10.84
C LEU A 40 13.04 -8.15 12.12
N GLY A 41 12.81 -9.46 12.05
CA GLY A 41 12.90 -10.38 13.19
C GLY A 41 11.59 -10.56 13.97
N GLU A 42 11.61 -11.49 14.93
CA GLU A 42 10.43 -11.94 15.69
C GLU A 42 9.75 -10.83 16.53
N ASP A 43 10.50 -9.78 16.89
CA ASP A 43 9.97 -8.65 17.66
C ASP A 43 9.21 -7.62 16.80
N ALA A 44 9.10 -7.86 15.48
CA ALA A 44 8.35 -6.99 14.58
C ALA A 44 6.85 -7.00 14.92
N GLN A 45 6.25 -5.82 14.90
CA GLN A 45 4.86 -5.60 15.28
C GLN A 45 4.00 -5.25 14.08
N LEU A 46 2.76 -5.75 14.09
CA LEU A 46 1.71 -5.37 13.15
C LEU A 46 0.42 -5.14 13.95
N SER A 47 -0.13 -3.94 13.82
CA SER A 47 -1.43 -3.57 14.39
C SER A 47 -2.37 -3.12 13.29
N CYS A 48 -3.68 -3.22 13.52
CA CYS A 48 -4.70 -2.68 12.63
C CYS A 48 -5.74 -1.92 13.45
N ARG A 49 -6.22 -0.82 12.88
CA ARG A 49 -7.38 -0.08 13.39
C ARG A 49 -8.29 0.29 12.22
N PHE A 50 -9.58 0.47 12.47
CA PHE A 50 -10.45 1.14 11.53
C PHE A 50 -10.35 2.64 11.71
N THR A 51 -9.97 3.34 10.63
CA THR A 51 -9.96 4.80 10.63
C THR A 51 -11.30 5.36 10.18
N HIS A 52 -11.99 4.63 9.30
CA HIS A 52 -13.32 4.95 8.81
C HIS A 52 -14.16 3.66 8.75
N VAL A 53 -15.46 3.85 8.83
CA VAL A 53 -16.47 2.80 8.78
C VAL A 53 -17.59 3.32 7.89
N TYR A 54 -17.94 2.55 6.86
CA TYR A 54 -19.02 2.85 5.92
C TYR A 54 -20.12 1.78 6.04
N ALA A 55 -21.26 2.04 5.40
CA ALA A 55 -22.36 1.08 5.35
C ALA A 55 -21.90 -0.27 4.77
N ASP A 56 -21.07 -0.22 3.73
CA ASP A 56 -20.64 -1.42 2.99
C ASP A 56 -19.34 -2.04 3.51
N GLY A 57 -18.54 -1.32 4.32
CA GLY A 57 -17.28 -1.86 4.84
C GLY A 57 -16.37 -0.90 5.61
N PRO A 58 -15.27 -1.41 6.20
CA PRO A 58 -14.28 -0.58 6.91
C PRO A 58 -13.17 -0.04 5.99
N ALA A 59 -12.49 1.01 6.46
CA ALA A 59 -11.16 1.40 5.99
C ALA A 59 -10.10 1.00 7.04
N PRO A 60 -9.58 -0.25 6.97
CA PRO A 60 -8.51 -0.71 7.85
C PRO A 60 -7.20 0.00 7.57
N TYR A 61 -6.50 0.31 8.65
CA TYR A 61 -5.23 1.01 8.67
C TYR A 61 -4.25 0.21 9.51
N TYR A 62 -3.26 -0.36 8.81
CA TYR A 62 -2.23 -1.17 9.41
C TYR A 62 -1.02 -0.30 9.75
N SER A 63 -0.42 -0.56 10.90
CA SER A 63 0.82 0.08 11.32
C SER A 63 1.81 -1.00 11.72
N PHE A 64 3.02 -0.92 11.18
CA PHE A 64 4.09 -1.87 11.48
C PHE A 64 5.33 -1.16 12.00
N SER A 65 6.10 -1.90 12.80
CA SER A 65 7.40 -1.45 13.27
C SER A 65 8.29 -2.64 13.61
N GLY A 66 9.60 -2.43 13.58
CA GLY A 66 10.56 -3.44 14.01
C GLY A 66 12.00 -2.91 13.95
N PRO A 67 12.93 -3.58 14.65
CA PRO A 67 14.34 -3.24 14.55
C PRO A 67 14.81 -3.48 13.11
N VAL A 68 15.72 -2.63 12.64
CA VAL A 68 16.30 -2.73 11.30
C VAL A 68 17.80 -2.44 11.36
N GLU A 69 18.55 -3.13 10.51
CA GLU A 69 19.97 -2.83 10.34
C GLU A 69 20.15 -1.44 9.71
N ILE A 70 21.01 -0.63 10.31
CA ILE A 70 21.29 0.72 9.82
C ILE A 70 21.92 0.63 8.43
N GLY A 71 21.33 1.34 7.46
CA GLY A 71 21.71 1.28 6.05
C GLY A 71 20.85 0.35 5.20
N ASN A 72 20.10 -0.58 5.81
CA ASN A 72 19.23 -1.53 5.12
C ASN A 72 17.75 -1.12 5.11
N GLU A 73 17.43 0.11 5.54
CA GLU A 73 16.07 0.46 5.92
C GLU A 73 15.15 0.60 4.72
N LEU A 74 15.68 1.08 3.59
CA LEU A 74 14.91 1.24 2.36
C LEU A 74 14.58 -0.12 1.72
N GLU A 75 15.56 -1.02 1.64
CA GLU A 75 15.37 -2.35 1.06
C GLU A 75 14.42 -3.19 1.93
N SER A 76 14.63 -3.20 3.25
CA SER A 76 13.71 -3.84 4.20
C SER A 76 12.29 -3.29 4.10
N TRP A 77 12.15 -1.96 4.02
CA TRP A 77 10.87 -1.30 3.84
C TRP A 77 10.19 -1.70 2.54
N GLN A 78 10.93 -1.75 1.43
CA GLN A 78 10.38 -2.11 0.12
C GLN A 78 9.81 -3.53 0.13
N VAL A 79 10.55 -4.51 0.66
CA VAL A 79 10.09 -5.91 0.78
C VAL A 79 8.77 -5.99 1.56
N ILE A 80 8.68 -5.30 2.70
CA ILE A 80 7.48 -5.29 3.54
C ILE A 80 6.31 -4.61 2.82
N LYS A 81 6.56 -3.50 2.13
CA LYS A 81 5.53 -2.74 1.41
C LYS A 81 5.00 -3.50 0.21
N ASP A 82 5.84 -4.18 -0.54
CA ASP A 82 5.43 -5.02 -1.67
C ASP A 82 4.57 -6.18 -1.18
N ALA A 83 5.01 -6.87 -0.12
CA ALA A 83 4.22 -7.93 0.52
C ALA A 83 2.85 -7.42 1.02
N ALA A 84 2.79 -6.20 1.55
CA ALA A 84 1.55 -5.57 2.00
C ALA A 84 0.62 -5.21 0.84
N VAL A 85 1.14 -4.64 -0.25
CA VAL A 85 0.35 -4.32 -1.45
C VAL A 85 -0.22 -5.59 -2.06
N ASP A 86 0.60 -6.63 -2.21
CA ASP A 86 0.15 -7.92 -2.76
C ASP A 86 -0.90 -8.58 -1.87
N ALA A 87 -0.65 -8.65 -0.56
CA ALA A 87 -1.61 -9.25 0.38
C ALA A 87 -2.97 -8.53 0.35
N VAL A 88 -2.97 -7.20 0.29
CA VAL A 88 -4.20 -6.41 0.22
C VAL A 88 -4.94 -6.65 -1.09
N ILE A 89 -4.26 -6.57 -2.24
CA ILE A 89 -4.90 -6.70 -3.55
C ILE A 89 -5.42 -8.11 -3.77
N ASP A 90 -4.62 -9.14 -3.44
CA ASP A 90 -4.98 -10.54 -3.65
C ASP A 90 -6.17 -10.96 -2.78
N ALA A 91 -6.26 -10.44 -1.56
CA ALA A 91 -7.37 -10.68 -0.64
C ALA A 91 -8.64 -9.86 -0.99
N GLY A 92 -8.58 -8.99 -2.02
CA GLY A 92 -9.72 -8.24 -2.53
C GLY A 92 -9.89 -6.81 -2.01
N GLY A 93 -8.94 -6.30 -1.22
CA GLY A 93 -8.94 -4.91 -0.74
C GLY A 93 -8.45 -3.92 -1.80
N THR A 94 -8.81 -2.65 -1.67
CA THR A 94 -8.30 -1.59 -2.56
C THR A 94 -6.82 -1.30 -2.28
N VAL A 95 -6.02 -0.98 -3.30
CA VAL A 95 -4.58 -0.66 -3.13
C VAL A 95 -4.36 0.57 -2.23
N THR A 96 -5.35 1.45 -2.14
CA THR A 96 -5.38 2.62 -1.26
C THR A 96 -6.83 2.97 -0.95
N HIS A 97 -7.09 3.53 0.22
CA HIS A 97 -8.35 4.23 0.52
C HIS A 97 -8.15 5.75 0.50
N HIS A 98 -7.07 6.28 1.09
CA HIS A 98 -6.82 7.73 1.17
C HIS A 98 -5.37 8.19 0.99
N HIS A 99 -4.38 7.29 0.96
CA HIS A 99 -2.99 7.69 0.67
C HIS A 99 -2.76 8.04 -0.81
N ALA A 100 -3.71 7.71 -1.67
CA ALA A 100 -3.65 7.85 -3.12
C ALA A 100 -2.60 6.93 -3.77
N VAL A 101 -2.55 6.97 -5.11
CA VAL A 101 -1.76 6.03 -5.89
C VAL A 101 -0.28 6.42 -5.91
N GLY A 102 0.03 7.62 -6.42
CA GLY A 102 1.40 8.08 -6.58
C GLY A 102 2.26 7.11 -7.40
N ARG A 103 3.57 7.11 -7.16
CA ARG A 103 4.50 6.13 -7.77
C ARG A 103 4.48 4.79 -7.03
N MET A 104 4.28 4.85 -5.71
CA MET A 104 4.39 3.69 -4.82
C MET A 104 3.29 2.65 -5.07
N HIS A 105 2.05 3.08 -5.29
CA HIS A 105 0.93 2.17 -5.49
C HIS A 105 0.51 2.04 -6.96
N ARG A 106 1.33 2.55 -7.92
CA ARG A 106 0.96 2.55 -9.34
C ARG A 106 0.70 1.14 -9.84
N ASP A 107 1.62 0.22 -9.60
CA ASP A 107 1.54 -1.15 -10.11
C ASP A 107 0.31 -1.87 -9.53
N GLY A 108 0.03 -1.64 -8.24
CA GLY A 108 -1.18 -2.13 -7.59
C GLY A 108 -2.47 -1.50 -8.15
N TRP A 109 -2.46 -0.21 -8.46
CA TRP A 109 -3.58 0.47 -9.09
C TRP A 109 -3.81 -0.03 -10.53
N GLU A 110 -2.76 -0.29 -11.29
CA GLU A 110 -2.86 -0.84 -12.65
C GLU A 110 -3.53 -2.22 -12.66
N ARG A 111 -3.27 -3.05 -11.63
CA ARG A 111 -3.96 -4.34 -11.45
C ARG A 111 -5.46 -4.21 -11.19
N GLN A 112 -5.89 -3.13 -10.54
CA GLN A 112 -7.28 -2.94 -10.11
C GLN A 112 -8.11 -2.07 -11.06
N ARG A 113 -7.45 -1.24 -11.86
CA ARG A 113 -8.10 -0.24 -12.70
C ARG A 113 -8.42 -0.80 -14.09
N PRO A 114 -9.67 -0.71 -14.58
CA PRO A 114 -10.00 -1.01 -15.97
C PRO A 114 -9.18 -0.19 -16.97
N GLU A 115 -8.80 -0.79 -18.10
CA GLU A 115 -7.91 -0.13 -19.07
C GLU A 115 -8.50 1.18 -19.64
N LEU A 116 -9.79 1.17 -19.97
CA LEU A 116 -10.49 2.36 -20.48
C LEU A 116 -10.38 3.57 -19.54
N PHE A 117 -10.39 3.35 -18.23
CA PHE A 117 -10.25 4.43 -17.26
C PHE A 117 -8.84 5.04 -17.32
N GLY A 118 -7.83 4.22 -17.62
CA GLY A 118 -6.48 4.66 -17.89
C GLY A 118 -6.35 5.53 -19.12
N GLU A 119 -6.97 5.11 -20.23
CA GLU A 119 -6.98 5.87 -21.48
C GLU A 119 -7.58 7.25 -21.28
N VAL A 120 -8.71 7.34 -20.57
CA VAL A 120 -9.38 8.62 -20.26
C VAL A 120 -8.46 9.54 -19.45
N LEU A 121 -7.83 9.02 -18.39
CA LEU A 121 -6.93 9.82 -17.56
C LEU A 121 -5.68 10.27 -18.33
N ARG A 122 -5.13 9.42 -19.20
CA ARG A 122 -3.98 9.76 -20.05
C ARG A 122 -4.34 10.84 -21.07
N ALA A 123 -5.52 10.73 -21.70
CA ALA A 123 -6.02 11.74 -22.62
C ALA A 123 -6.24 13.09 -21.92
N ALA A 124 -6.82 13.08 -20.72
CA ALA A 124 -6.99 14.29 -19.90
C ALA A 124 -5.63 14.91 -19.54
N LYS A 125 -4.66 14.11 -19.10
CA LYS A 125 -3.30 14.56 -18.80
C LYS A 125 -2.63 15.20 -20.01
N HIS A 126 -2.72 14.57 -21.19
CA HIS A 126 -2.15 15.11 -22.42
C HIS A 126 -2.81 16.42 -22.84
N SER A 127 -4.14 16.55 -22.69
CA SER A 127 -4.86 17.78 -23.03
C SER A 127 -4.51 18.95 -22.11
N LEU A 128 -4.27 18.68 -20.82
CA LEU A 128 -4.05 19.72 -19.80
C LEU A 128 -2.56 20.04 -19.58
N ASP A 129 -1.68 19.09 -19.89
CA ASP A 129 -0.24 19.22 -19.75
C ASP A 129 0.48 18.55 -20.94
N PRO A 130 0.36 19.12 -22.15
CA PRO A 130 0.90 18.53 -23.38
C PRO A 130 2.44 18.45 -23.40
N HIS A 131 3.11 19.15 -22.48
CA HIS A 131 4.57 19.14 -22.34
C HIS A 131 5.05 18.34 -21.11
N GLY A 132 4.15 17.70 -20.36
CA GLY A 132 4.51 16.81 -19.26
C GLY A 132 5.22 17.49 -18.08
N VAL A 133 5.01 18.79 -17.85
CA VAL A 133 5.72 19.57 -16.82
C VAL A 133 5.22 19.25 -15.41
N LEU A 134 3.94 18.92 -15.27
CA LEU A 134 3.28 18.72 -13.99
C LEU A 134 3.53 17.30 -13.46
N ASN A 135 4.62 17.14 -12.70
CA ASN A 135 5.02 15.92 -11.97
C ASN A 135 5.09 14.68 -12.90
N PRO A 136 6.08 14.61 -13.80
CA PRO A 136 6.20 13.54 -14.79
C PRO A 136 6.44 12.17 -14.13
N GLY A 137 5.96 11.10 -14.79
CA GLY A 137 6.25 9.73 -14.34
C GLY A 137 5.55 9.34 -13.03
N VAL A 138 4.33 9.84 -12.74
CA VAL A 138 3.55 9.47 -11.54
C VAL A 138 2.55 8.36 -11.81
N LEU A 139 1.64 8.55 -12.76
CA LEU A 139 0.64 7.54 -13.13
C LEU A 139 0.87 6.98 -14.54
N PHE A 140 1.54 7.76 -15.38
CA PHE A 140 1.90 7.42 -16.75
C PHE A 140 3.38 7.70 -16.92
N ASP A 141 4.01 6.94 -17.82
CA ASP A 141 5.35 7.26 -18.30
C ASP A 141 5.38 8.67 -18.90
N SER A 142 6.59 9.25 -18.88
CA SER A 142 6.80 10.66 -19.28
C SER A 142 6.80 10.82 -20.78
#